data_AF-A0A0D6LIV7-F1
#
_entry.id   AF-A0A0D6LIV7-F1
#
_cell.length_a   1.000
_cell.length_b   1.000
_cell.length_c   1.000
_cell.angle_alpha   90.00
_cell.angle_beta   90.00
_cell.angle_gamma   90.00
#
_symmetry.space_group_name_H-M   'P 1'
#
loop_
_entity.id
_entity.type
_entity.pdbx_description
1 polymer ?
#
loop_
_entity_poly.entity_id
_entity_poly.type
_entity_poly.pdbx_seq_one_letter_code
_entity_poly.pdbx_strand_id
1 'polypeptide(L)'
;MVDPIARLIFGLPPLARLIVVLTGAVLIHLTIGTYHTFGNMLPYMASYMRNYTDPSVRIEHFMWVPTFQGCFPFAMVIGGTLALHVGPRMATLIGCTIAT
;
A
#
# COMPACT_ATOMS: atom_id res chain seq x y z
N MET A 1 16.98 -18.29 13.48
CA MET A 1 18.23 -17.56 13.17
C MET A 1 17.95 -16.07 13.29
N VAL A 2 18.80 -15.28 13.94
CA VAL A 2 18.56 -13.84 14.07
C VAL A 2 18.84 -13.19 12.73
N ASP A 3 17.84 -12.51 12.18
CA ASP A 3 17.90 -11.82 10.89
C ASP A 3 19.07 -10.80 10.85
N PRO A 4 19.89 -10.78 9.79
CA PRO A 4 21.06 -9.92 9.69
C PRO A 4 20.74 -8.42 9.76
N ILE A 5 19.61 -7.98 9.21
CA ILE A 5 19.14 -6.60 9.31
C ILE A 5 18.67 -6.31 10.75
N ALA A 6 18.09 -7.29 11.44
CA ALA A 6 17.74 -7.10 12.85
C ALA A 6 19.00 -6.87 13.69
N ARG A 7 20.07 -7.65 13.47
CA ARG A 7 21.37 -7.44 14.12
C ARG A 7 21.93 -6.04 13.85
N LEU A 8 21.84 -5.56 12.61
CA LEU A 8 22.26 -4.21 12.24
C LEU A 8 21.49 -3.14 13.03
N ILE A 9 20.16 -3.26 13.10
CA ILE A 9 19.29 -2.31 13.82
C ILE A 9 19.55 -2.34 15.32
N PHE A 10 19.82 -3.52 15.90
CA PHE A 10 20.14 -3.65 17.32
C PHE A 10 21.53 -3.10 17.68
N GLY A 11 22.43 -2.94 16.71
CA GLY A 11 23.73 -2.27 16.88
C GLY A 11 23.65 -0.74 16.90
N LEU A 12 22.49 -0.16 16.57
CA LEU A 12 22.29 1.30 16.59
C LEU A 12 22.07 1.82 18.02
N PRO A 13 22.44 3.10 18.29
CA PRO A 13 22.09 3.74 19.55
C PRO A 13 20.56 3.80 19.73
N PRO A 14 20.05 3.81 20.98
CA PRO A 14 18.62 3.64 21.27
C PRO A 14 17.70 4.62 20.52
N LEU A 15 18.12 5.89 20.40
CA LEU A 15 17.36 6.92 19.70
C LEU A 15 17.29 6.66 18.18
N ALA A 16 18.42 6.31 17.56
CA ALA A 16 18.48 6.03 16.12
C ALA A 16 17.65 4.79 15.77
N ARG A 17 17.69 3.76 16.61
CA ARG A 17 16.84 2.57 16.45
C ARG A 17 15.35 2.94 16.44
N LEU A 18 14.94 3.79 17.37
CA LEU A 18 13.55 4.23 17.50
C LEU A 18 13.11 5.04 16.28
N ILE A 19 13.94 5.97 15.83
CA ILE A 19 13.69 6.77 14.63
C ILE A 19 13.49 5.87 13.41
N VAL A 20 14.44 4.95 13.14
CA VAL A 20 14.37 4.07 11.95
C VAL A 20 13.09 3.22 11.94
N VAL A 21 12.71 2.64 13.07
CA VAL A 21 11.50 1.81 13.17
C VAL A 21 10.23 2.64 13.00
N LEU A 22 10.15 3.81 13.64
CA LEU A 22 8.98 4.69 13.53
C LEU A 22 8.83 5.27 12.13
N THR A 23 9.92 5.71 11.50
CA THR A 23 9.90 6.19 10.12
C THR A 23 9.38 5.09 9.19
N GLY A 24 9.86 3.85 9.33
CA GLY A 24 9.35 2.72 8.55
C GLY A 24 7.84 2.48 8.75
N ALA A 25 7.37 2.53 10.00
CA ALA A 25 5.94 2.37 10.32
C ALA A 25 5.08 3.49 9.71
N VAL A 26 5.54 4.73 9.76
CA VAL A 26 4.86 5.90 9.17
C VAL A 26 4.79 5.77 7.64
N LEU A 27 5.90 5.37 6.99
CA LEU A 27 5.93 5.19 5.54
C LEU A 27 4.92 4.12 5.08
N ILE A 28 4.80 3.01 5.81
CA ILE A 28 3.80 1.98 5.50
C ILE A 28 2.38 2.55 5.60
N HIS A 29 2.07 3.29 6.66
CA HIS A 29 0.74 3.90 6.83
C HIS A 29 0.46 4.99 5.81
N LEU A 30 1.47 5.76 5.41
CA LEU A 30 1.34 6.78 4.37
C LEU A 30 0.96 6.12 3.03
N THR A 31 1.61 5.02 2.66
CA THR A 31 1.28 4.25 1.46
C THR A 31 -0.12 3.62 1.53
N ILE A 32 -0.53 3.11 2.70
CA ILE A 32 -1.91 2.63 2.86
C ILE A 32 -2.91 3.80 2.79
N GLY A 33 -2.54 4.99 3.25
CA GLY A 33 -3.36 6.19 3.19
C GLY A 33 -3.68 6.65 1.77
N THR A 34 -2.74 6.52 0.82
CA THR A 34 -2.98 6.91 -0.59
C THR A 34 -4.14 6.13 -1.20
N TYR A 35 -4.31 4.87 -0.81
CA TYR A 35 -5.46 4.07 -1.18
C TYR A 35 -6.77 4.79 -0.85
N HIS A 36 -6.94 5.25 0.39
CA HIS A 36 -8.16 5.92 0.84
C HIS A 36 -8.44 7.24 0.12
N THR A 37 -7.45 7.83 -0.55
CA THR A 37 -7.64 9.06 -1.36
C THR A 37 -8.24 8.80 -2.74
N PHE A 38 -8.31 7.54 -3.20
CA PHE A 38 -8.81 7.20 -4.54
C PHE A 38 -10.26 7.64 -4.77
N GLY A 39 -11.10 7.63 -3.73
CA GLY A 39 -12.46 8.13 -3.78
C GLY A 39 -12.55 9.61 -4.18
N ASN A 40 -11.59 10.43 -3.76
CA ASN A 40 -11.51 11.84 -4.14
C ASN A 40 -11.03 12.03 -5.58
N MET A 41 -10.35 11.04 -6.17
CA MET A 41 -9.85 11.09 -7.55
C MET A 41 -10.89 10.70 -8.60
N LEU A 42 -11.94 9.93 -8.22
CA LEU A 42 -12.96 9.44 -9.14
C LEU A 42 -13.64 10.55 -9.98
N PRO A 43 -14.05 11.70 -9.41
CA PRO A 43 -14.67 12.76 -10.21
C PRO A 43 -13.71 13.34 -11.26
N TYR A 44 -12.42 13.46 -10.92
CA TYR A 44 -11.40 13.95 -11.83
C TYR A 44 -11.14 12.97 -12.96
N MET A 45 -11.07 11.66 -12.67
CA MET A 45 -10.95 10.61 -13.69
C MET A 45 -12.16 10.61 -14.64
N ALA A 46 -13.37 10.72 -14.09
CA ALA A 46 -14.59 10.80 -14.89
C ALA A 46 -14.62 12.06 -15.77
N SER A 47 -14.26 13.22 -15.22
CA SER A 47 -14.18 14.47 -15.99
C SER A 47 -13.12 14.41 -17.09
N TYR A 48 -11.97 13.79 -16.82
CA TYR A 48 -10.93 13.59 -17.83
C TYR A 48 -11.42 12.71 -18.97
N MET A 49 -11.97 11.52 -18.66
CA MET A 49 -12.48 10.62 -19.70
C MET A 49 -13.63 11.24 -20.49
N ARG A 50 -14.47 12.04 -19.84
CA ARG A 50 -15.56 12.76 -20.52
C ARG A 50 -15.06 13.79 -21.53
N ASN A 51 -13.97 14.49 -21.19
CA ASN A 51 -13.42 15.55 -22.04
C ASN A 51 -12.49 15.04 -23.14
N TYR A 52 -11.79 13.94 -22.91
CA TYR A 52 -10.71 13.46 -23.79
C TYR A 52 -10.96 12.10 -24.44
N THR A 53 -12.06 11.42 -24.12
CA THR A 53 -12.32 10.05 -24.62
C THR A 53 -13.75 9.88 -25.10
N ASP A 54 -14.74 10.05 -24.22
CA ASP A 54 -16.14 9.83 -24.55
C ASP A 54 -17.06 10.74 -23.71
N PRO A 55 -17.80 11.68 -24.32
CA PRO A 55 -18.70 12.62 -23.64
C PRO A 55 -19.86 11.97 -22.86
N SER A 56 -20.18 10.71 -23.17
CA SER A 56 -21.23 9.93 -22.51
C SER A 56 -20.77 9.34 -21.17
N VAL A 57 -19.47 9.35 -20.91
CA VAL A 57 -18.90 8.87 -19.64
C VAL A 57 -19.34 9.78 -18.50
N ARG A 58 -19.86 9.13 -17.46
CA ARG A 58 -20.32 9.74 -16.22
C ARG A 58 -19.68 9.06 -15.02
N ILE A 59 -19.75 9.72 -13.87
CA ILE A 59 -19.14 9.24 -12.63
C ILE A 59 -19.70 7.88 -12.17
N GLU A 60 -20.97 7.58 -12.47
CA GLU A 60 -21.61 6.33 -12.05
C GLU A 60 -20.95 5.10 -12.70
N HIS A 61 -20.35 5.27 -13.89
CA HIS A 61 -19.61 4.20 -14.57
C HIS A 61 -18.30 3.84 -13.86
N PHE A 62 -17.81 4.65 -12.91
CA PHE A 62 -16.60 4.37 -12.13
C PHE A 62 -16.89 3.74 -10.77
N MET A 63 -18.15 3.44 -10.43
CA MET A 63 -18.53 2.81 -9.15
C MET A 63 -17.83 1.48 -8.86
N TRP A 64 -17.36 0.77 -9.89
CA TRP A 64 -16.57 -0.44 -9.72
C TRP A 64 -15.20 -0.17 -9.08
N VAL A 65 -14.60 0.99 -9.33
CA VAL A 65 -13.27 1.34 -8.81
C VAL A 65 -13.23 1.33 -7.27
N PRO A 66 -14.08 2.07 -6.53
CA PRO A 66 -14.14 1.98 -5.07
C PRO A 66 -14.68 0.63 -4.58
N THR A 67 -15.40 -0.14 -5.41
CA THR A 67 -15.87 -1.48 -5.04
C THR A 67 -14.72 -2.49 -5.04
N PHE A 68 -13.84 -2.44 -6.04
CA PHE A 68 -12.56 -3.18 -6.03
C PHE A 68 -11.65 -2.69 -4.92
N GLN A 69 -11.78 -1.43 -4.52
CA GLN A 69 -11.13 -0.92 -3.32
C GLN A 69 -11.66 -1.60 -2.02
N GLY A 70 -12.89 -2.12 -2.02
CA GLY A 70 -13.40 -2.97 -0.94
C GLY A 70 -12.70 -4.32 -0.84
N CYS A 71 -12.00 -4.77 -1.89
CA CYS A 71 -11.32 -6.06 -1.96
C CYS A 71 -9.96 -6.11 -1.23
N PHE A 72 -9.56 -5.03 -0.53
CA PHE A 72 -8.33 -4.98 0.27
C PHE A 72 -8.12 -6.18 1.23
N PRO A 73 -9.16 -6.75 1.88
CA PRO A 73 -8.98 -7.91 2.75
C PRO A 73 -8.37 -9.14 2.07
N PHE A 74 -8.58 -9.32 0.75
CA PHE A 74 -7.96 -10.43 0.02
C PHE A 74 -6.43 -10.27 -0.02
N ALA A 75 -5.95 -9.04 -0.26
CA ALA A 75 -4.51 -8.75 -0.23
C ALA A 75 -3.91 -8.96 1.17
N MET A 76 -4.67 -8.66 2.23
CA MET A 76 -4.24 -8.93 3.62
C MET A 76 -4.10 -10.44 3.89
N VAL A 77 -5.04 -11.27 3.44
CA VAL A 77 -4.97 -12.73 3.58
C VAL A 77 -3.77 -13.28 2.83
N ILE A 78 -3.60 -12.90 1.56
CA ILE A 78 -2.47 -13.32 0.73
C ILE A 78 -1.15 -12.89 1.35
N GLY A 79 -1.05 -11.64 1.80
CA GLY A 79 0.14 -11.09 2.46
C GLY A 79 0.47 -11.82 3.76
N GLY A 80 -0.54 -12.16 4.57
CA GLY A 80 -0.38 -12.97 5.77
C GLY A 80 0.13 -14.38 5.47
N THR A 81 -0.47 -15.07 4.49
CA THR A 81 0.00 -16.39 4.05
C THR A 81 1.42 -16.33 3.50
N LEU A 82 1.76 -15.32 2.70
CA LEU A 82 3.10 -15.13 2.17
C LEU A 82 4.12 -14.91 3.31
N ALA A 83 3.79 -14.09 4.30
CA ALA A 83 4.65 -13.83 5.46
C ALA A 83 4.93 -15.10 6.28
N LEU A 84 4.00 -16.05 6.34
CA LEU A 84 4.23 -17.35 6.99
C LEU A 84 5.25 -18.22 6.25
N HIS A 85 5.36 -18.09 4.92
CA HIS A 85 6.25 -18.92 4.10
C HIS A 85 7.65 -18.32 3.92
N VAL A 86 7.74 -17.02 3.61
CA VAL A 86 9.01 -16.35 3.30
C VAL A 86 9.51 -15.42 4.43
N GLY A 87 8.73 -15.30 5.50
CA GLY A 87 8.98 -14.37 6.59
C GLY A 87 8.43 -12.96 6.31
N PRO A 88 8.21 -12.15 7.35
CA PRO A 88 7.54 -10.85 7.22
C PRO A 88 8.32 -9.86 6.37
N ARG A 89 9.67 -9.85 6.43
CA ARG A 89 10.49 -8.88 5.69
C ARG A 89 10.49 -9.12 4.19
N MET A 90 10.66 -10.37 3.76
CA MET A 90 10.58 -10.73 2.34
C MET A 90 9.16 -10.53 1.81
N ALA A 91 8.14 -10.86 2.59
CA ALA A 91 6.75 -10.59 2.22
C ALA A 91 6.49 -9.09 2.04
N THR A 92 6.99 -8.24 2.94
CA THR A 92 6.91 -6.77 2.79
C THR A 92 7.66 -6.29 1.55
N LEU A 93 8.88 -6.78 1.27
CA LEU A 93 9.63 -6.41 0.06
C LEU A 93 8.87 -6.77 -1.21
N ILE A 94 8.33 -7.98 -1.30
CA ILE A 94 7.52 -8.43 -2.45
C ILE A 94 6.29 -7.52 -2.60
N GLY A 95 5.60 -7.21 -1.51
CA GLY A 95 4.45 -6.30 -1.51
C GLY A 95 4.81 -4.90 -1.99
N CYS A 96 5.93 -4.33 -1.53
CA CYS A 96 6.42 -3.03 -1.97
C CYS A 96 6.77 -3.00 -3.47
N THR A 97 7.38 -4.07 -3.99
CA THR A 97 7.71 -4.19 -5.42
C THR A 97 6.45 -4.25 -6.29
N ILE A 98 5.37 -4.89 -5.83
CA ILE A 98 4.09 -4.94 -6.57
C ILE A 98 3.37 -3.59 -6.54
N ALA A 99 3.50 -2.84 -5.44
CA ALA A 99 2.83 -1.55 -5.27
C ALA A 99 3.52 -0.37 -5.96
N THR A 100 4.79 -0.52 -6.36
CA THR A 100 5.59 0.50 -7.05
C THR A 100 5.47 0.36 -8.55
#